data_AF-E8V214-F1
#
_entry.id   AF-E8V214-F1
#
_cell.length_a   1.000
_cell.length_b   1.000
_cell.length_c   1.000
_cell.angle_alpha   90.00
_cell.angle_beta   90.00
_cell.angle_gamma   90.00
#
_symmetry.space_group_name_H-M   'P 1'
#
loop_
_entity.id
_entity.type
_entity.pdbx_description
1 polymer ?
#
loop_
_entity_poly.entity_id
_entity_poly.type
_entity_poly.pdbx_seq_one_letter_code
_entity_poly.pdbx_strand_id
1 'polypeptide(L)'
;MALSSNTPGGPEATIHDIEQIVQNGLEALRNAPLNEQITSALKFLTPAGYRPIAQFEEDGRKKRSSAAASNWNPETGEIVIYFEKQQELKVGLVKNPGELTSAERHADTSSSIKIAADEREVSEIDLQQICLALADAEKAGKSFIAFKWFRDNDLTEREYPWVEPLERRQAVLNKAVEVGAIFTSSIPNPKAPQHPTTTVKLNRESKFAQAVAPRFQPIRARGGESASEILLRDRGRL
;
A
#
# COMPACT_ATOMS: atom_id res chain seq x y z
N MET A 1 -10.01 0.86 -47.32
CA MET A 1 -11.24 1.55 -46.89
C MET A 1 -11.17 1.69 -45.38
N ALA A 2 -10.89 2.91 -44.90
CA ALA A 2 -10.81 3.22 -43.48
C ALA A 2 -12.21 3.56 -42.98
N LEU A 3 -12.67 2.91 -41.91
CA LEU A 3 -13.86 3.31 -41.17
C LEU A 3 -13.39 4.00 -39.89
N SER A 4 -13.22 5.31 -39.99
CA SER A 4 -13.13 6.21 -38.85
C SER A 4 -14.54 6.37 -38.26
N SER A 5 -14.81 5.76 -37.11
CA SER A 5 -15.97 6.10 -36.29
C SER A 5 -15.57 7.19 -35.29
N ASN A 6 -15.72 8.44 -35.72
CA ASN A 6 -15.65 9.62 -34.87
C ASN A 6 -16.96 9.72 -34.06
N THR A 7 -16.88 9.62 -32.73
CA THR A 7 -18.02 9.80 -31.81
C THR A 7 -17.71 11.01 -30.91
N PRO A 8 -18.64 11.95 -30.71
CA PRO A 8 -18.32 13.24 -30.09
C PRO A 8 -18.22 13.17 -28.57
N GLY A 9 -17.15 13.75 -28.03
CA GLY A 9 -17.18 14.66 -26.87
C GLY A 9 -17.79 14.20 -25.54
N GLY A 10 -17.68 12.93 -25.16
CA GLY A 10 -17.78 12.51 -23.75
C GLY A 10 -16.40 12.54 -23.09
N PRO A 11 -16.27 12.61 -21.74
CA PRO A 11 -14.98 12.34 -21.10
C PRO A 11 -14.51 10.95 -21.57
N GLU A 12 -13.31 10.88 -22.16
CA GLU A 12 -12.71 9.59 -22.51
C GLU A 12 -12.74 8.71 -21.27
N ALA A 13 -13.36 7.53 -21.37
CA ALA A 13 -13.42 6.59 -20.27
C ALA A 13 -11.99 6.32 -19.80
N THR A 14 -11.76 6.45 -18.49
CA THR A 14 -10.48 6.10 -17.91
C THR A 14 -10.35 4.58 -17.81
N ILE A 15 -9.13 4.09 -17.65
CA ILE A 15 -8.89 2.67 -17.36
C ILE A 15 -9.65 2.26 -16.09
N HIS A 16 -9.75 3.14 -15.10
CA HIS A 16 -10.54 2.91 -13.89
C HIS A 16 -12.02 2.65 -14.19
N ASP A 17 -12.62 3.42 -15.09
CA ASP A 17 -14.02 3.24 -15.46
C ASP A 17 -14.25 1.86 -16.09
N ILE A 18 -13.32 1.41 -16.93
CA ILE A 18 -13.35 0.08 -17.55
C ILE A 18 -13.18 -1.02 -16.49
N GLU A 19 -12.20 -0.88 -15.59
CA GLU A 19 -11.99 -1.81 -14.46
C GLU A 19 -13.25 -1.94 -13.60
N GLN A 20 -13.90 -0.81 -13.27
CA GLN A 20 -15.15 -0.79 -12.51
C GLN A 20 -16.32 -1.42 -13.27
N ILE A 21 -16.47 -1.16 -14.57
CA ILE A 21 -17.54 -1.75 -15.38
C ILE A 21 -17.41 -3.29 -15.40
N VAL A 22 -16.20 -3.81 -15.63
CA VAL A 22 -15.94 -5.26 -15.64
C VAL A 22 -16.18 -5.86 -14.26
N GLN A 23 -15.67 -5.22 -13.20
CA GLN A 23 -15.86 -5.67 -11.83
C GLN A 23 -17.35 -5.71 -11.44
N ASN A 24 -18.10 -4.66 -11.74
CA ASN A 24 -19.53 -4.57 -11.44
C ASN A 24 -20.33 -5.60 -12.26
N GLY A 25 -19.93 -5.85 -13.51
CA GLY A 25 -20.51 -6.92 -14.33
C GLY A 25 -20.30 -8.30 -13.72
N LEU A 26 -19.08 -8.60 -13.25
CA LEU A 26 -18.77 -9.86 -12.56
C LEU A 26 -19.55 -9.99 -11.25
N GLU A 27 -19.69 -8.93 -10.48
CA GLU A 27 -20.49 -8.93 -9.25
C GLU A 27 -22.00 -9.10 -9.53
N ALA A 28 -22.52 -8.51 -10.61
CA ALA A 28 -23.91 -8.69 -11.03
C ALA A 28 -24.19 -10.14 -11.45
N LEU A 29 -23.23 -10.78 -12.13
CA LEU A 29 -23.33 -12.18 -12.55
C LEU A 29 -23.44 -13.14 -11.36
N ARG A 30 -22.86 -12.79 -10.19
CA ARG A 30 -23.00 -13.57 -8.95
C ARG A 30 -24.45 -13.71 -8.48
N ASN A 31 -25.26 -12.68 -8.70
CA ASN A 31 -26.64 -12.59 -8.22
C ASN A 31 -27.69 -12.82 -9.32
N ALA A 32 -27.26 -13.00 -10.58
CA ALA A 32 -28.17 -13.17 -11.70
C ALA A 32 -28.87 -14.54 -11.64
N PRO A 33 -30.14 -14.64 -12.07
CA PRO A 33 -30.80 -15.93 -12.28
C PRO A 33 -30.17 -16.61 -13.51
N LEU A 34 -29.24 -17.52 -13.28
CA LEU A 34 -28.45 -18.18 -14.32
C LEU A 34 -29.21 -19.34 -14.98
N ASN A 35 -29.15 -19.42 -16.31
CA ASN A 35 -29.61 -20.59 -17.08
C ASN A 35 -28.51 -21.69 -17.14
N GLU A 36 -28.91 -22.96 -17.32
CA GLU A 36 -28.02 -24.13 -17.15
C GLU A 36 -26.71 -24.09 -17.95
N GLN A 37 -26.69 -23.46 -19.13
CA GLN A 37 -25.49 -23.38 -19.98
C GLN A 37 -24.46 -22.35 -19.52
N ILE A 38 -24.90 -21.24 -18.91
CA ILE A 38 -24.01 -20.15 -18.45
C ILE A 38 -23.54 -20.42 -17.00
N THR A 39 -24.26 -21.27 -16.25
CA THR A 39 -24.03 -21.52 -14.82
C THR A 39 -22.69 -22.17 -14.51
N SER A 40 -22.15 -22.98 -15.43
CA SER A 40 -20.95 -23.79 -15.16
C SER A 40 -19.65 -22.98 -15.22
N ALA A 41 -19.52 -22.09 -16.20
CA ALA A 41 -18.33 -21.24 -16.37
C ALA A 41 -18.29 -20.09 -15.34
N LEU A 42 -19.46 -19.55 -14.96
CA LEU A 42 -19.53 -18.42 -14.04
C LEU A 42 -19.11 -18.73 -12.60
N LYS A 43 -19.23 -19.99 -12.16
CA LYS A 43 -18.70 -20.45 -10.87
C LYS A 43 -17.19 -20.22 -10.75
N PHE A 44 -16.46 -20.26 -11.87
CA PHE A 44 -15.03 -20.01 -11.90
C PHE A 44 -14.68 -18.52 -11.97
N LEU A 45 -15.58 -17.70 -12.51
CA LEU A 45 -15.41 -16.24 -12.58
C LEU A 45 -15.90 -15.51 -11.32
N THR A 46 -16.62 -16.21 -10.44
CA THR A 46 -17.12 -15.69 -9.16
C THR A 46 -17.04 -16.75 -8.05
N PRO A 47 -15.84 -17.17 -7.63
CA PRO A 47 -15.69 -18.17 -6.58
C PRO A 47 -16.28 -17.68 -5.25
N ALA A 48 -16.99 -18.58 -4.56
CA ALA A 48 -17.66 -18.26 -3.29
C ALA A 48 -16.65 -17.80 -2.22
N GLY A 49 -17.01 -16.74 -1.48
CA GLY A 49 -16.13 -16.16 -0.46
C GLY A 49 -15.00 -15.28 -1.03
N TYR A 50 -14.98 -15.03 -2.33
CA TYR A 50 -14.03 -14.13 -2.97
C TYR A 50 -14.75 -13.04 -3.78
N ARG A 51 -14.09 -11.89 -3.89
CA ARG A 51 -14.48 -10.77 -4.74
C ARG A 51 -13.56 -10.73 -5.96
N PRO A 52 -14.11 -10.71 -7.18
CA PRO A 52 -13.31 -10.48 -8.38
C PRO A 52 -12.84 -9.03 -8.42
N ILE A 53 -11.57 -8.83 -8.73
CA ILE A 53 -10.97 -7.54 -9.06
C ILE A 53 -10.47 -7.62 -10.49
N ALA A 54 -10.85 -6.64 -11.32
CA ALA A 54 -10.36 -6.49 -12.68
C ALA A 54 -9.26 -5.43 -12.69
N GLN A 55 -8.15 -5.74 -13.35
CA GLN A 55 -7.01 -4.85 -13.52
C GLN A 55 -6.57 -4.84 -14.97
N PHE A 56 -6.22 -3.66 -15.47
CA PHE A 56 -5.65 -3.53 -16.80
C PHE A 56 -4.12 -3.64 -16.78
N GLU A 57 -3.58 -4.53 -17.63
CA GLU A 57 -2.14 -4.73 -17.83
C GLU A 57 -1.76 -4.61 -19.30
N GLU A 58 -0.53 -4.18 -19.59
CA GLU A 58 0.05 -4.19 -20.93
C GLU A 58 1.52 -4.57 -20.80
N ASP A 59 2.00 -5.50 -21.64
CA ASP A 59 3.35 -6.07 -21.55
C ASP A 59 3.71 -6.59 -20.14
N GLY A 60 2.73 -7.18 -19.43
CA GLY A 60 2.89 -7.67 -18.06
C GLY A 60 3.04 -6.58 -16.99
N ARG A 61 2.69 -5.33 -17.32
CA ARG A 61 2.74 -4.19 -16.39
C ARG A 61 1.36 -3.56 -16.22
N LYS A 62 0.95 -3.40 -14.96
CA LYS A 62 -0.23 -2.61 -14.58
C LYS A 62 -0.19 -1.19 -15.15
N LYS A 63 -1.25 -0.80 -15.85
CA LYS A 63 -1.45 0.59 -16.30
C LYS A 63 -2.02 1.44 -15.18
N ARG A 64 -1.77 2.76 -15.23
CA ARG A 64 -2.34 3.68 -14.25
C ARG A 64 -3.85 3.76 -14.49
N SER A 65 -4.65 3.49 -13.46
CA SER A 65 -6.12 3.53 -13.57
C SER A 65 -6.66 4.92 -13.97
N SER A 66 -5.93 6.01 -13.68
CA SER A 66 -6.30 7.36 -14.11
C SER A 66 -5.95 7.70 -15.57
N ALA A 67 -5.26 6.81 -16.29
CA ALA A 67 -4.97 7.03 -17.70
C ALA A 67 -6.24 6.88 -18.54
N ALA A 68 -6.33 7.67 -19.61
CA ALA A 68 -7.39 7.55 -20.60
C ALA A 68 -7.32 6.20 -21.32
N ALA A 69 -8.47 5.71 -21.79
CA ALA A 69 -8.54 4.46 -22.55
C ALA A 69 -7.79 4.49 -23.89
N SER A 70 -7.45 5.67 -24.40
CA SER A 70 -6.60 5.84 -25.58
C SER A 70 -5.11 5.52 -25.33
N ASN A 71 -4.70 5.33 -24.05
CA ASN A 71 -3.31 5.08 -23.67
C ASN A 71 -2.96 3.56 -23.52
N TRP A 72 -3.82 2.69 -24.04
CA TRP A 72 -3.60 1.25 -24.12
C TRP A 72 -4.04 0.73 -25.50
N ASN A 73 -3.45 -0.36 -25.96
CA ASN A 73 -3.79 -0.98 -27.23
C ASN A 73 -4.52 -2.32 -27.00
N PRO A 74 -5.70 -2.58 -27.62
CA PRO A 74 -6.41 -3.84 -27.48
C PRO A 74 -5.67 -5.08 -28.00
N GLU A 75 -4.66 -4.93 -28.85
CA GLU A 75 -3.86 -6.06 -29.34
C GLU A 75 -2.82 -6.53 -28.31
N THR A 76 -2.37 -5.65 -27.42
CA THR A 76 -1.31 -5.90 -26.43
C THR A 76 -1.78 -5.80 -24.98
N GLY A 77 -2.96 -5.22 -24.77
CA GLY A 77 -3.55 -4.99 -23.46
C GLY A 77 -4.39 -6.17 -23.00
N GLU A 78 -4.27 -6.49 -21.72
CA GLU A 78 -4.93 -7.62 -21.07
C GLU A 78 -5.75 -7.13 -19.87
N ILE A 79 -6.92 -7.76 -19.67
CA ILE A 79 -7.69 -7.60 -18.45
C ILE A 79 -7.38 -8.81 -17.56
N VAL A 80 -6.66 -8.56 -16.49
CA VAL A 80 -6.30 -9.56 -15.49
C VAL A 80 -7.36 -9.55 -14.40
N ILE A 81 -8.02 -10.69 -14.20
CA ILE A 81 -8.99 -10.88 -13.12
C ILE A 81 -8.31 -11.69 -12.02
N TYR A 82 -8.28 -11.15 -10.81
CA TYR A 82 -7.83 -11.87 -9.61
C TYR A 82 -8.90 -11.82 -8.52
N PHE A 83 -8.75 -12.67 -7.51
CA PHE A 83 -9.77 -12.89 -6.50
C PHE A 83 -9.25 -12.54 -5.11
N GLU A 84 -9.90 -11.61 -4.44
CA GLU A 84 -9.61 -11.25 -3.06
C GLU A 84 -10.60 -11.92 -2.11
N LYS A 85 -10.12 -12.49 -1.00
CA LYS A 85 -10.99 -13.14 -0.03
C LYS A 85 -11.90 -12.10 0.63
N GLN A 86 -13.21 -12.28 0.54
CA GLN A 86 -14.16 -11.48 1.30
C GLN A 86 -14.03 -11.86 2.77
N GLN A 87 -13.68 -10.90 3.63
CA GLN A 87 -13.72 -11.14 5.08
C GLN A 87 -15.15 -11.48 5.47
N GLU A 88 -15.36 -12.69 5.98
CA GLU A 88 -16.61 -13.04 6.64
C GLU A 88 -16.73 -12.17 7.89
N LEU A 89 -17.52 -11.10 7.80
CA LEU A 89 -18.08 -10.47 8.97
C LEU A 89 -18.89 -11.56 9.66
N LYS A 90 -18.34 -12.16 10.73
CA LYS A 90 -19.12 -12.95 11.68
C LYS A 90 -20.20 -12.02 12.21
N VAL A 91 -21.39 -12.10 11.61
CA VAL A 91 -22.59 -11.44 12.12
C VAL A 91 -22.83 -12.05 13.50
N GLY A 92 -22.47 -11.28 14.52
CA GLY A 92 -22.82 -11.56 15.90
C GLY A 92 -24.33 -11.74 15.98
N LEU A 93 -24.73 -12.89 16.52
CA LEU A 93 -26.09 -13.30 16.77
C LEU A 93 -26.79 -12.26 17.67
N VAL A 94 -27.62 -11.38 17.11
CA VAL A 94 -28.58 -10.60 17.90
C VAL A 94 -29.98 -11.12 17.59
N LYS A 95 -30.50 -11.91 18.54
CA LYS A 95 -31.91 -12.32 18.60
C LYS A 95 -32.74 -11.13 19.09
N ASN A 96 -33.63 -10.59 18.27
CA ASN A 96 -35.08 -10.64 18.48
C ASN A 96 -35.84 -9.84 17.40
N PRO A 97 -36.99 -10.35 16.93
CA PRO A 97 -37.85 -9.71 15.95
C PRO A 97 -38.94 -8.88 16.64
N GLY A 98 -39.16 -7.64 16.19
CA GLY A 98 -40.29 -6.83 16.66
C GLY A 98 -40.21 -5.41 16.16
N GLU A 99 -40.99 -5.13 15.11
CA GLU A 99 -41.46 -3.82 14.62
C GLU A 99 -40.43 -2.71 14.43
N LEU A 100 -40.29 -2.24 13.18
CA LEU A 100 -40.41 -0.82 12.86
C LEU A 100 -40.66 -0.68 11.35
N THR A 101 -41.55 0.26 11.06
CA THR A 101 -42.36 0.42 9.84
C THR A 101 -41.59 0.93 8.62
N SER A 102 -42.13 0.63 7.43
CA SER A 102 -41.65 1.13 6.14
C SER A 102 -41.80 2.65 5.99
N ALA A 103 -40.71 3.39 6.21
CA ALA A 103 -40.36 4.73 5.72
C ALA A 103 -38.98 5.01 6.35
N GLU A 104 -37.86 5.23 5.68
CA GLU A 104 -37.56 5.99 4.47
C GLU A 104 -36.38 5.33 3.74
N ARG A 105 -36.47 5.27 2.42
CA ARG A 105 -35.33 5.01 1.54
C ARG A 105 -34.67 6.34 1.23
N HIS A 106 -33.34 6.31 1.28
CA HIS A 106 -32.36 7.12 0.53
C HIS A 106 -31.44 8.00 1.37
N ALA A 107 -30.17 7.90 0.97
CA ALA A 107 -29.01 8.71 1.31
C ALA A 107 -28.35 8.46 2.68
N ASP A 108 -27.02 8.35 2.63
CA ASP A 108 -26.10 8.66 3.72
C ASP A 108 -25.79 7.60 4.79
N THR A 109 -25.57 6.35 4.39
CA THR A 109 -24.92 5.37 5.29
C THR A 109 -23.73 4.62 4.67
N SER A 110 -23.42 4.83 3.39
CA SER A 110 -22.26 4.18 2.74
C SER A 110 -20.95 4.97 2.83
N SER A 111 -20.97 6.26 3.17
CA SER A 111 -19.75 7.05 3.41
C SER A 111 -19.23 6.91 4.84
N SER A 112 -20.12 6.70 5.82
CA SER A 112 -19.74 6.71 7.24
C SER A 112 -19.01 5.44 7.71
N ILE A 113 -19.13 4.33 6.99
CA ILE A 113 -18.46 3.05 7.33
C ILE A 113 -17.13 2.88 6.58
N LYS A 114 -16.94 3.56 5.43
CA LYS A 114 -15.66 3.57 4.69
C LYS A 114 -14.64 4.57 5.26
N ILE A 115 -15.11 5.65 5.89
CA ILE A 115 -14.23 6.64 6.54
C ILE A 115 -13.68 6.13 7.89
N ALA A 116 -14.37 5.21 8.57
CA ALA A 116 -13.97 4.74 9.89
C ALA A 116 -12.79 3.74 9.90
N ALA A 117 -12.44 3.13 8.76
CA ALA A 117 -11.31 2.20 8.64
C ALA A 117 -10.07 2.84 7.97
N ASP A 118 -10.24 3.99 7.30
CA ASP A 118 -9.23 4.62 6.43
C ASP A 118 -8.48 5.80 7.08
N GLU A 119 -8.89 6.27 8.27
CA GLU A 119 -8.28 7.44 8.93
C GLU A 119 -7.73 7.18 10.33
N ARG A 120 -7.01 6.06 10.55
CA ARG A 120 -5.93 6.18 11.55
C ARG A 120 -4.83 6.96 10.88
N GLU A 121 -4.70 8.26 11.14
CA GLU A 121 -3.53 9.00 10.68
C GLU A 121 -2.24 8.21 11.01
N VAL A 122 -1.26 8.25 10.11
CA VAL A 122 0.05 7.65 10.39
C VAL A 122 0.61 8.36 11.61
N SER A 123 0.76 7.62 12.71
CA SER A 123 1.16 8.20 13.99
C SER A 123 2.66 8.50 14.02
N GLU A 124 3.09 9.39 14.91
CA GLU A 124 4.54 9.59 15.13
C GLU A 124 5.24 8.31 15.60
N ILE A 125 4.52 7.41 16.29
CA ILE A 125 5.04 6.10 16.73
C ILE A 125 5.32 5.22 15.51
N ASP A 126 4.43 5.20 14.52
CA ASP A 126 4.62 4.43 13.28
C ASP A 126 5.88 4.90 12.54
N LEU A 127 6.10 6.23 12.48
CA LEU A 127 7.28 6.85 11.86
C LEU A 127 8.57 6.52 12.62
N GLN A 128 8.53 6.55 13.96
CA GLN A 128 9.66 6.15 14.81
C GLN A 128 10.00 4.66 14.63
N GLN A 129 9.00 3.79 14.55
CA GLN A 129 9.19 2.35 14.31
C GLN A 129 9.83 2.07 12.95
N ILE A 130 9.45 2.81 11.89
CA ILE A 130 10.16 2.74 10.60
C ILE A 130 11.62 3.16 10.74
N CYS A 131 11.88 4.27 11.44
CA CYS A 131 13.25 4.76 11.62
C CYS A 131 14.11 3.73 12.37
N LEU A 132 13.56 3.08 13.38
CA LEU A 132 14.23 2.02 14.14
C LEU A 132 14.52 0.80 13.24
N ALA A 133 13.51 0.32 12.50
CA ALA A 133 13.67 -0.82 11.61
C ALA A 133 14.75 -0.56 10.55
N LEU A 134 14.73 0.63 9.96
CA LEU A 134 15.72 1.02 8.95
C LEU A 134 17.12 1.21 9.55
N ALA A 135 17.25 1.74 10.77
CA ALA A 135 18.52 1.83 11.47
C ALA A 135 19.15 0.44 11.72
N ASP A 136 18.34 -0.54 12.10
CA ASP A 136 18.80 -1.91 12.29
C ASP A 136 19.17 -2.58 10.96
N ALA A 137 18.37 -2.36 9.91
CA ALA A 137 18.68 -2.87 8.57
C ALA A 137 19.98 -2.27 8.00
N GLU A 138 20.28 -1.00 8.29
CA GLU A 138 21.56 -0.37 7.92
C GLU A 138 22.76 -0.96 8.71
N LYS A 139 22.57 -1.31 9.99
CA LYS A 139 23.63 -1.97 10.79
C LYS A 139 24.01 -3.35 10.27
N ALA A 140 23.12 -4.02 9.52
CA ALA A 140 23.39 -5.34 8.95
C ALA A 140 24.48 -5.32 7.84
N GLY A 141 25.04 -4.16 7.50
CA GLY A 141 26.23 -4.05 6.64
C GLY A 141 25.97 -4.23 5.14
N LYS A 142 24.71 -4.11 4.70
CA LYS A 142 24.35 -4.14 3.27
C LYS A 142 24.79 -2.84 2.60
N SER A 143 25.34 -2.93 1.38
CA SER A 143 25.79 -1.76 0.60
C SER A 143 24.66 -0.76 0.30
N PHE A 144 23.45 -1.27 0.10
CA PHE A 144 22.22 -0.50 0.01
C PHE A 144 21.04 -1.35 0.45
N ILE A 145 19.94 -0.68 0.78
CA ILE A 145 18.68 -1.33 1.14
C ILE A 145 17.69 -1.06 0.02
N ALA A 146 17.23 -2.10 -0.68
CA ALA A 146 16.21 -1.95 -1.70
C ALA A 146 14.84 -1.67 -1.05
N PHE A 147 14.10 -0.68 -1.56
CA PHE A 147 12.82 -0.25 -1.01
C PHE A 147 11.78 -1.39 -1.00
N LYS A 148 11.71 -2.16 -2.10
CA LYS A 148 10.82 -3.32 -2.20
C LYS A 148 11.18 -4.39 -1.17
N TRP A 149 12.46 -4.72 -1.03
CA TRP A 149 12.91 -5.72 -0.05
C TRP A 149 12.63 -5.26 1.38
N PHE A 150 12.87 -3.99 1.70
CA PHE A 150 12.57 -3.44 3.02
C PHE A 150 11.08 -3.53 3.33
N ARG A 151 10.21 -3.12 2.39
CA ARG A 151 8.75 -3.18 2.55
C ARG A 151 8.24 -4.61 2.67
N ASP A 152 8.64 -5.48 1.74
CA ASP A 152 8.03 -6.80 1.55
C ASP A 152 8.63 -7.88 2.46
N ASN A 153 9.87 -7.71 2.94
CA ASN A 153 10.59 -8.72 3.72
C ASN A 153 11.02 -8.20 5.11
N ASP A 154 11.83 -7.14 5.18
CA ASP A 154 12.39 -6.68 6.47
C ASP A 154 11.28 -6.23 7.44
N LEU A 155 10.32 -5.44 6.94
CA LEU A 155 9.20 -4.99 7.76
C LEU A 155 8.29 -6.14 8.18
N THR A 156 8.04 -7.13 7.31
CA THR A 156 7.14 -8.26 7.63
C THR A 156 7.69 -9.20 8.70
N GLU A 157 9.00 -9.19 8.92
CA GLU A 157 9.63 -9.92 10.03
C GLU A 157 9.49 -9.20 11.38
N ARG A 158 8.94 -7.96 11.40
CA ARG A 158 8.74 -7.17 12.62
C ARG A 158 7.32 -7.33 13.15
N GLU A 159 7.19 -7.34 14.48
CA GLU A 159 5.91 -7.44 15.19
C GLU A 159 5.22 -6.07 15.35
N TYR A 160 5.22 -5.23 14.31
CA TYR A 160 4.51 -3.94 14.36
C TYR A 160 3.05 -4.08 13.90
N PRO A 161 2.07 -3.51 14.62
CA PRO A 161 0.64 -3.68 14.28
C PRO A 161 0.24 -3.18 12.88
N TRP A 162 0.98 -2.21 12.33
CA TRP A 162 0.69 -1.58 11.04
C TRP A 162 1.36 -2.29 9.85
N VAL A 163 2.19 -3.30 10.10
CA VAL A 163 2.96 -3.99 9.05
C VAL A 163 2.13 -5.03 8.29
N GLU A 164 1.12 -5.65 8.90
CA GLU A 164 0.33 -6.71 8.26
C GLU A 164 -0.32 -6.23 6.94
N PRO A 165 -1.12 -5.15 6.93
CA PRO A 165 -1.74 -4.68 5.71
C PRO A 165 -0.71 -4.02 4.79
N LEU A 166 -0.67 -4.43 3.52
CA LEU A 166 0.22 -3.83 2.51
C LEU A 166 -0.07 -2.33 2.32
N GLU A 167 -1.35 -1.97 2.29
CA GLU A 167 -1.81 -0.58 2.14
C GLU A 167 -1.29 0.30 3.28
N ARG A 168 -1.37 -0.21 4.51
CA ARG A 168 -0.86 0.49 5.69
C ARG A 168 0.65 0.66 5.63
N ARG A 169 1.41 -0.38 5.28
CA ARG A 169 2.87 -0.26 5.06
C ARG A 169 3.22 0.81 4.04
N GLN A 170 2.49 0.85 2.92
CA GLN A 170 2.70 1.87 1.89
C GLN A 170 2.38 3.26 2.42
N ALA A 171 1.28 3.44 3.15
CA ALA A 171 0.91 4.71 3.76
C ALA A 171 1.99 5.23 4.73
N VAL A 172 2.49 4.39 5.64
CA VAL A 172 3.53 4.79 6.60
C VAL A 172 4.85 5.11 5.89
N LEU A 173 5.27 4.31 4.89
CA LEU A 173 6.47 4.57 4.10
C LEU A 173 6.37 5.87 3.30
N ASN A 174 5.24 6.11 2.63
CA ASN A 174 5.00 7.36 1.90
C ASN A 174 5.05 8.56 2.84
N LYS A 175 4.41 8.44 4.01
CA LYS A 175 4.45 9.51 5.01
C LYS A 175 5.86 9.75 5.52
N ALA A 176 6.65 8.70 5.75
CA ALA A 176 8.04 8.80 6.16
C ALA A 176 8.92 9.51 5.11
N VAL A 177 8.65 9.33 3.82
CA VAL A 177 9.32 10.09 2.75
C VAL A 177 8.86 11.56 2.76
N GLU A 178 7.55 11.80 2.86
CA GLU A 178 6.95 13.14 2.86
C GLU A 178 7.50 14.02 3.98
N VAL A 179 7.59 13.48 5.20
CA VAL A 179 8.11 14.20 6.38
C VAL A 179 9.65 14.20 6.46
N GLY A 180 10.32 13.63 5.47
CA GLY A 180 11.78 13.56 5.40
C GLY A 180 12.42 12.69 6.48
N ALA A 181 11.71 11.71 7.03
CA ALA A 181 12.27 10.70 7.94
C ALA A 181 13.19 9.71 7.22
N ILE A 182 12.89 9.42 5.96
CA ILE A 182 13.68 8.53 5.10
C ILE A 182 13.88 9.15 3.72
N PHE A 183 14.99 8.80 3.06
CA PHE A 183 15.27 9.19 1.69
C PHE A 183 15.16 8.00 0.76
N THR A 184 14.66 8.25 -0.45
CA THR A 184 14.68 7.27 -1.54
C THR A 184 15.60 7.75 -2.66
N SER A 185 16.35 6.85 -3.26
CA SER A 185 17.18 7.15 -4.43
C SER A 185 17.26 5.96 -5.37
N SER A 186 17.42 6.24 -6.66
CA SER A 186 17.54 5.20 -7.69
C SER A 186 19.00 4.82 -7.87
N ILE A 187 19.32 3.53 -7.78
CA ILE A 187 20.68 3.01 -8.01
C ILE A 187 20.62 1.93 -9.10
N PRO A 188 21.56 1.88 -10.05
CA PRO A 188 21.65 0.78 -11.01
C PRO A 188 21.74 -0.56 -10.28
N ASN A 189 20.86 -1.50 -10.63
CA ASN A 189 20.90 -2.83 -10.03
C ASN A 189 22.15 -3.58 -10.52
N PRO A 190 23.05 -4.07 -9.64
CA PRO A 190 24.24 -4.80 -10.05
C PRO A 190 23.95 -6.03 -10.93
N LYS A 191 22.77 -6.63 -10.76
CA LYS A 191 22.35 -7.82 -11.53
C LYS A 191 21.65 -7.48 -12.85
N ALA A 192 21.13 -6.26 -12.99
CA ALA A 192 20.40 -5.79 -14.17
C ALA A 192 20.46 -4.26 -14.28
N PRO A 193 21.57 -3.69 -14.80
CA PRO A 193 21.79 -2.24 -14.82
C PRO A 193 20.68 -1.44 -15.52
N GLN A 194 20.03 -2.05 -16.52
CA GLN A 194 18.89 -1.48 -17.26
C GLN A 194 17.59 -1.36 -16.42
N HIS A 195 17.52 -2.05 -15.27
CA HIS A 195 16.39 -2.03 -14.35
C HIS A 195 16.85 -1.46 -13.00
N PRO A 196 16.91 -0.12 -12.85
CA PRO A 196 17.39 0.50 -11.64
C PRO A 196 16.48 0.15 -10.45
N THR A 197 17.09 0.02 -9.28
CA THR A 197 16.41 -0.32 -8.03
C THR A 197 16.28 0.93 -7.17
N THR A 198 15.07 1.20 -6.71
CA THR A 198 14.83 2.22 -5.68
C THR A 198 15.39 1.71 -4.36
N THR A 199 16.28 2.50 -3.78
CA THR A 199 16.89 2.27 -2.48
C THR A 199 16.31 3.21 -1.44
N VAL A 200 16.40 2.82 -0.17
CA VAL A 200 15.93 3.60 0.98
C VAL A 200 17.06 3.78 1.98
N LYS A 201 17.17 4.98 2.56
CA LYS A 201 18.15 5.32 3.60
C LYS A 201 17.52 6.15 4.70
N LEU A 202 18.01 5.97 5.92
CA LEU A 202 17.52 6.71 7.07
C LEU A 202 18.05 8.15 7.06
N ASN A 203 17.16 9.14 7.20
CA ASN A 203 17.58 10.50 7.47
C ASN A 203 17.89 10.67 8.96
N ARG A 204 19.17 10.51 9.33
CA ARG A 204 19.65 10.66 10.72
C ARG A 204 19.46 12.06 11.30
N GLU A 205 19.18 13.05 10.46
CA GLU A 205 18.94 14.43 10.90
C GLU A 205 17.46 14.70 11.19
N SER A 206 16.56 13.78 10.80
CA SER A 206 15.14 13.90 11.07
C SER A 206 14.82 13.78 12.57
N LYS A 207 13.83 14.54 13.05
CA LYS A 207 13.33 14.45 14.44
C LYS A 207 12.93 13.02 14.83
N PHE A 208 12.40 12.25 13.87
CA PHE A 208 11.96 10.87 14.09
C PHE A 208 13.14 9.90 14.26
N ALA A 209 14.21 10.10 13.49
CA ALA A 209 15.42 9.29 13.60
C ALA A 209 16.22 9.61 14.88
N GLN A 210 16.29 10.89 15.25
CA GLN A 210 16.96 11.31 16.50
C GLN A 210 16.27 10.78 17.75
N ALA A 211 14.94 10.61 17.71
CA ALA A 211 14.18 10.06 18.82
C ALA A 211 14.51 8.57 19.12
N VAL A 212 14.88 7.78 18.09
CA VAL A 212 15.09 6.33 18.22
C VAL A 212 16.54 5.88 18.08
N ALA A 213 17.37 6.65 17.38
CA ALA A 213 18.77 6.32 17.11
C ALA A 213 19.63 7.60 17.11
N PRO A 214 19.91 8.19 18.29
CA PRO A 214 20.73 9.38 18.39
C PRO A 214 22.13 9.12 17.84
N ARG A 215 22.61 10.06 17.00
CA ARG A 215 23.88 10.02 16.26
C ARG A 215 25.11 9.87 17.16
N PHE A 216 24.98 10.17 18.45
CA PHE A 216 26.07 10.18 19.41
C PHE A 216 25.72 9.33 20.63
N GLN A 217 26.31 8.14 20.72
CA GLN A 217 26.42 7.39 21.96
C GLN A 217 27.87 7.52 22.42
N PRO A 218 28.18 8.41 23.38
CA PRO A 218 29.55 8.55 23.82
C PRO A 218 30.00 7.23 24.46
N ILE A 219 31.14 6.73 23.99
CA ILE A 219 31.75 5.52 24.53
C ILE A 219 32.09 5.81 25.99
N ARG A 220 31.43 5.09 26.91
CA ARG A 220 31.80 5.10 28.32
C ARG A 220 32.99 4.18 28.51
N ALA A 221 34.12 4.72 28.95
CA ALA A 221 35.25 3.89 29.33
C ALA A 221 34.85 2.97 30.50
N ARG A 222 35.42 1.75 30.57
CA ARG A 222 35.25 0.86 31.75
C ARG A 222 35.73 1.64 32.98
N GLY A 223 34.81 2.14 33.80
CA GLY A 223 35.14 2.93 34.99
C GLY A 223 34.49 4.30 35.12
N GLY A 224 33.59 4.72 34.21
CA GLY A 224 32.50 5.63 34.63
C GLY A 224 32.54 7.09 34.23
N GLU A 225 33.28 7.50 33.19
CA GLU A 225 33.04 8.80 32.53
C GLU A 225 33.06 8.61 31.01
N SER A 226 32.23 9.38 30.31
CA SER A 226 32.14 9.37 28.86
C SER A 226 33.23 10.24 28.24
N ALA A 227 33.72 9.89 27.04
CA ALA A 227 34.80 10.67 26.39
C ALA A 227 34.48 12.16 26.24
N SER A 228 33.19 12.51 26.10
CA SER A 228 32.72 13.91 26.06
C SER A 228 32.84 14.63 27.40
N GLU A 229 32.56 13.95 28.52
CA GLU A 229 32.72 14.51 29.86
C GLU A 229 34.19 14.77 30.17
N ILE A 230 35.09 13.87 29.74
CA ILE A 230 36.54 14.03 29.88
C ILE A 230 37.03 15.27 29.10
N LEU A 231 36.59 15.44 27.85
CA LEU A 231 36.97 16.57 27.01
C LEU A 231 36.40 17.91 27.52
N LEU A 232 35.18 17.93 28.06
CA LEU A 232 34.61 19.14 28.68
C LEU A 232 35.36 19.53 29.96
N ARG A 233 35.78 18.54 30.76
CA ARG A 233 36.54 18.77 31.99
C ARG A 233 37.91 19.37 31.73
N ASP A 234 38.60 18.91 30.69
CA ASP A 234 39.92 19.44 30.31
C ASP A 234 39.84 20.87 29.76
N ARG A 235 38.74 21.22 29.08
CA ARG A 235 38.53 22.57 28.53
C ARG A 235 38.24 23.64 29.59
N GLY A 236 37.79 23.25 30.77
CA GLY A 236 37.57 24.16 31.91
C GLY A 236 38.79 24.34 32.82
N ARG A 237 39.94 23.74 32.47
CA ARG A 237 41.20 23.81 33.24
C ARG A 237 42.32 24.61 32.56
N LEU A 238 42.03 25.23 31.41
CA LEU A 238 42.86 26.25 30.77
C LEU A 238 42.37 27.64 31.18
#